data_AF-A0A955LYK1-F1
#
_entry.id   AF-A0A955LYK1-F1
#
_cell.length_a   1.000
_cell.length_b   1.000
_cell.length_c   1.000
_cell.angle_alpha   90.00
_cell.angle_beta   90.00
_cell.angle_gamma   90.00
#
_symmetry.space_group_name_H-M   'P 1'
#
loop_
_entity.id
_entity.type
_entity.pdbx_description
1 polymer ?
#
loop_
_entity_poly.entity_id
_entity_poly.type
_entity_poly.pdbx_seq_one_letter_code
_entity_poly.pdbx_strand_id
1 'polypeptide(L)'
;RAPQGYSQEQTKKKSVKNKDVEIFVTSWCGYCRKLEAFLKKNRIKYKKYDIEKSAYGKKRHQELGGGGIPVTTIGDTVVRGYDPATIQRLLDS
;
A
#
# COMPACT_ATOMS: atom_id res chain seq x y z
N ARG A 1 -32.74 13.21 36.14
CA ARG A 1 -32.38 14.40 35.33
C ARG A 1 -31.55 13.90 34.15
N ALA A 2 -31.89 14.31 32.93
CA ALA A 2 -31.55 13.67 31.66
C ALA A 2 -30.05 13.37 31.43
N PRO A 3 -29.74 12.35 30.60
CA PRO A 3 -28.40 12.07 30.08
C PRO A 3 -28.05 13.00 28.90
N GLN A 4 -26.76 13.31 28.74
CA GLN A 4 -26.16 13.91 27.55
C GLN A 4 -24.80 13.22 27.37
N GLY A 5 -24.36 12.74 26.21
CA GLY A 5 -24.73 13.08 24.85
C GLY A 5 -23.43 13.01 24.02
N TYR A 6 -23.22 11.85 23.39
CA TYR A 6 -22.55 11.59 22.11
C TYR A 6 -21.32 12.43 21.66
N SER A 7 -20.25 11.73 21.30
CA SER A 7 -19.56 12.02 20.03
C SER A 7 -19.07 10.72 19.43
N GLN A 8 -19.90 10.17 18.56
CA GLN A 8 -19.43 9.22 17.58
C GLN A 8 -18.81 9.96 16.40
N GLU A 9 -17.52 9.70 16.21
CA GLU A 9 -16.94 9.75 14.88
C GLU A 9 -16.56 8.33 14.48
N GLN A 10 -17.55 7.67 13.87
CA GLN A 10 -17.41 6.93 12.61
C GLN A 10 -15.97 6.98 12.05
N THR A 11 -15.28 5.86 11.83
CA THR A 11 -15.61 4.99 10.69
C THR A 11 -15.26 3.54 10.99
N LYS A 12 -16.28 2.68 10.98
CA LYS A 12 -16.33 1.45 10.14
C LYS A 12 -14.98 1.09 9.52
N LYS A 13 -14.10 0.42 10.29
CA LYS A 13 -12.98 -0.32 9.72
C LYS A 13 -13.61 -1.47 8.93
N LYS A 14 -14.06 -1.19 7.71
CA LYS A 14 -14.24 -2.20 6.68
C LYS A 14 -12.93 -2.98 6.72
N SER A 15 -13.02 -4.21 7.19
CA SER A 15 -11.93 -5.16 7.29
C SER A 15 -11.19 -5.09 5.96
N VAL A 16 -10.06 -4.38 5.91
CA VAL A 16 -9.11 -4.56 4.82
C VAL A 16 -8.63 -5.97 5.08
N LYS A 17 -9.33 -6.94 4.46
CA LYS A 17 -9.04 -8.37 4.50
C LYS A 17 -7.53 -8.49 4.52
N ASN A 18 -6.99 -9.16 5.54
CA ASN A 18 -5.57 -9.29 5.92
C ASN A 18 -4.58 -9.60 4.76
N LYS A 19 -4.54 -8.77 3.72
CA LYS A 19 -3.66 -8.91 2.58
C LYS A 19 -2.42 -8.12 2.92
N ASP A 20 -1.29 -8.81 2.94
CA ASP A 20 0.00 -8.17 3.10
C ASP A 20 0.22 -7.27 1.87
N VAL A 21 0.39 -5.98 2.12
CA VAL A 21 0.69 -5.01 1.07
C VAL A 21 2.17 -4.67 1.18
N GLU A 22 2.94 -4.91 0.14
CA GLU A 22 4.35 -4.52 0.10
C GLU A 22 4.58 -3.62 -1.10
N ILE A 23 5.37 -2.57 -0.92
CA ILE A 23 5.74 -1.65 -2.00
C ILE A 23 7.25 -1.66 -2.18
N PHE A 24 7.67 -1.78 -3.43
CA PHE A 24 9.06 -1.74 -3.87
C PHE A 24 9.26 -0.43 -4.62
N VAL A 25 10.06 0.45 -4.03
CA VAL A 25 10.18 1.85 -4.43
C VAL A 25 11.63 2.31 -4.42
N THR A 26 11.89 3.52 -4.94
CA THR A 26 13.16 4.22 -4.77
C THR A 26 12.93 5.61 -4.17
N SER A 27 13.94 6.15 -3.50
CA SER A 27 13.85 7.44 -2.82
C SER A 27 13.70 8.64 -3.77
N TRP A 28 14.22 8.55 -5.01
CA TRP A 28 14.23 9.63 -5.99
C TRP A 28 13.01 9.65 -6.92
N CYS A 29 12.21 8.57 -6.96
CA CYS A 29 11.10 8.47 -7.89
C CYS A 29 9.83 9.20 -7.39
N GLY A 30 9.34 10.14 -8.20
CA GLY A 30 8.10 10.89 -7.91
C GLY A 30 6.85 10.02 -7.86
N TYR A 31 6.74 8.99 -8.70
CA TYR A 31 5.58 8.07 -8.69
C TYR A 31 5.56 7.18 -7.44
N CYS A 32 6.74 6.81 -6.91
CA CYS A 32 6.84 6.08 -5.65
C CYS A 32 6.26 6.90 -4.48
N ARG A 33 6.55 8.20 -4.44
CA ARG A 33 5.97 9.11 -3.44
C ARG A 33 4.45 9.21 -3.55
N LYS A 34 3.90 9.26 -4.77
CA LYS A 34 2.45 9.27 -5.00
C LYS A 34 1.78 7.98 -4.51
N LEU A 35 2.39 6.82 -4.78
CA LEU A 35 1.92 5.53 -4.28
C LEU A 35 1.87 5.50 -2.75
N GLU A 36 2.97 5.91 -2.09
CA GLU A 36 3.05 5.94 -0.63
C GLU A 36 1.98 6.87 -0.04
N ALA A 37 1.81 8.07 -0.62
CA ALA A 37 0.80 9.03 -0.20
C ALA A 37 -0.62 8.48 -0.36
N PHE A 38 -0.91 7.76 -1.45
CA PHE A 38 -2.20 7.10 -1.67
C PHE A 38 -2.48 6.06 -0.58
N LEU A 39 -1.51 5.18 -0.28
CA LEU A 39 -1.69 4.15 0.75
C LEU A 39 -1.88 4.77 2.15
N LYS A 40 -1.08 5.79 2.49
CA LYS A 40 -1.21 6.55 3.75
C LYS A 40 -2.58 7.23 3.87
N LYS A 41 -3.03 7.91 2.82
CA LYS A 41 -4.33 8.61 2.80
C LYS A 41 -5.50 7.66 3.04
N ASN A 42 -5.43 6.45 2.50
CA ASN A 42 -6.45 5.41 2.66
C ASN A 42 -6.26 4.57 3.93
N ARG A 43 -5.28 4.90 4.80
CA ARG A 43 -4.95 4.17 6.04
C ARG A 43 -4.69 2.67 5.79
N ILE A 44 -4.13 2.35 4.62
CA ILE A 44 -3.76 0.98 4.26
C ILE A 44 -2.44 0.67 4.96
N LYS A 45 -2.35 -0.47 5.66
CA LYS A 45 -1.08 -0.97 6.19
C LYS A 45 -0.26 -1.56 5.05
N TYR A 46 0.99 -1.13 4.93
CA TYR A 46 1.91 -1.64 3.92
C TYR A 46 3.36 -1.68 4.45
N LYS A 47 4.17 -2.56 3.88
CA LYS A 47 5.62 -2.61 4.06
C LYS A 47 6.29 -1.89 2.91
N LYS A 48 7.25 -1.01 3.21
CA LYS A 48 8.03 -0.32 2.18
C LYS A 48 9.43 -0.89 2.11
N TYR A 49 9.83 -1.28 0.91
CA TYR A 49 11.18 -1.71 0.60
C TYR A 49 11.79 -0.78 -0.45
N ASP A 50 12.84 -0.07 -0.05
CA ASP A 50 13.65 0.70 -0.99
C ASP A 50 14.61 -0.27 -1.69
N ILE A 51 14.44 -0.48 -3.00
CA ILE A 51 15.22 -1.47 -3.77
C ILE A 51 16.68 -1.05 -3.97
N GLU A 52 17.04 0.21 -3.70
CA GLU A 52 18.42 0.68 -3.76
C GLU A 52 19.12 0.53 -2.41
N LYS A 53 18.37 0.64 -1.31
CA LYS A 53 18.91 0.58 0.05
C LYS A 53 18.75 -0.78 0.72
N SER A 54 17.80 -1.60 0.27
CA SER A 54 17.48 -2.91 0.86
C SER A 54 17.87 -4.02 -0.09
N ALA A 55 18.84 -4.85 0.32
CA ALA A 55 19.18 -6.07 -0.41
C ALA A 55 17.97 -7.02 -0.53
N TYR A 56 17.15 -7.12 0.52
CA TYR A 56 15.91 -7.88 0.51
C TYR A 56 14.91 -7.30 -0.50
N GLY A 57 14.67 -5.99 -0.45
CA GLY A 57 13.77 -5.31 -1.39
C GLY A 57 14.19 -5.49 -2.84
N LYS A 58 15.49 -5.32 -3.12
CA LYS A 58 16.08 -5.53 -4.44
C LYS A 58 15.87 -6.96 -4.93
N LYS A 59 16.23 -7.94 -4.12
CA LYS A 59 16.07 -9.36 -4.45
C LYS A 59 14.61 -9.68 -4.72
N ARG A 60 13.70 -9.24 -3.85
CA ARG A 60 12.27 -9.49 -4.02
C ARG A 60 11.71 -8.83 -5.28
N HIS A 61 12.11 -7.59 -5.58
CA HIS A 61 11.75 -6.91 -6.84
C HIS A 61 12.22 -7.71 -8.07
N GLN A 62 13.44 -8.25 -8.04
CA GLN A 62 13.94 -9.12 -9.11
C GLN A 62 13.13 -10.43 -9.22
N GLU A 63 12.77 -11.06 -8.10
CA GLU A 63 11.92 -12.27 -8.07
C GLU A 63 10.51 -12.01 -8.64
N LEU A 64 9.98 -10.79 -8.48
CA LEU A 64 8.70 -10.35 -9.07
C LEU A 64 8.80 -10.09 -10.59
N GLY A 65 9.94 -10.42 -11.20
CA GLY A 65 10.26 -10.25 -12.62
C GLY A 65 11.12 -9.03 -12.93
N GLY A 66 11.53 -8.27 -11.90
CA GLY A 66 12.29 -7.03 -12.06
C GLY A 66 11.57 -5.99 -12.90
N GLY A 67 12.30 -4.94 -13.27
CA GLY A 67 11.85 -3.91 -14.21
C GLY A 67 10.75 -2.98 -13.68
N GLY A 68 10.98 -1.68 -13.83
CA GLY A 68 10.00 -0.65 -13.49
C GLY A 68 9.75 -0.48 -11.99
N ILE A 69 9.55 0.76 -11.58
CA ILE A 69 9.13 1.14 -10.23
C ILE A 69 8.09 2.26 -10.34
N PRO A 70 7.11 2.34 -9.42
CA PRO A 70 6.93 1.49 -8.25
C PRO A 70 6.34 0.10 -8.57
N VAL A 71 6.58 -0.90 -7.72
CA VAL A 71 5.89 -2.20 -7.75
C VAL A 71 5.17 -2.39 -6.42
N THR A 72 3.94 -2.89 -6.45
CA THR A 72 3.12 -3.18 -5.27
C THR A 72 2.70 -4.64 -5.29
N THR A 73 2.90 -5.37 -4.20
CA THR A 73 2.32 -6.70 -3.99
C THR A 73 1.15 -6.60 -3.02
N ILE A 74 0.07 -7.33 -3.30
CA ILE A 74 -1.13 -7.41 -2.45
C ILE A 74 -1.48 -8.88 -2.33
N GLY A 75 -1.03 -9.52 -1.25
CA GLY A 75 -1.01 -10.98 -1.16
C GLY A 75 -0.21 -11.58 -2.31
N ASP A 76 -0.84 -12.44 -3.10
CA ASP A 76 -0.24 -13.10 -4.27
C ASP A 76 -0.30 -12.26 -5.56
N THR A 77 -0.96 -11.11 -5.54
CA THR A 77 -1.11 -10.27 -6.74
C THR A 77 -0.01 -9.22 -6.83
N VAL A 78 0.60 -9.06 -8.01
CA VAL A 78 1.63 -8.06 -8.28
C VAL A 78 1.07 -6.98 -9.20
N VAL A 79 1.14 -5.73 -8.76
CA VAL A 79 0.77 -4.53 -9.53
C VAL A 79 2.04 -3.75 -9.85
N ARG A 80 2.28 -3.51 -11.14
CA ARG A 80 3.45 -2.76 -11.61
C ARG A 80 3.03 -1.35 -12.01
N GLY A 81 3.82 -0.36 -11.61
CA GLY A 81 3.53 1.05 -11.81
C GLY A 81 2.63 1.64 -10.73
N TYR A 82 2.26 2.91 -10.92
CA TYR A 82 1.33 3.62 -10.04
C TYR A 82 -0.09 3.45 -10.57
N ASP A 83 -0.80 2.43 -10.06
CA ASP A 83 -2.19 2.14 -10.43
C ASP A 83 -3.12 2.09 -9.19
N PRO A 84 -3.55 3.24 -8.67
CA PRO A 84 -4.35 3.31 -7.44
C PRO A 84 -5.72 2.65 -7.59
N ALA A 85 -6.29 2.63 -8.81
CA ALA A 85 -7.59 2.00 -9.07
C ALA A 85 -7.51 0.47 -8.89
N THR A 86 -6.49 -0.16 -9.48
CA THR A 86 -6.25 -1.61 -9.31
C THR A 86 -5.96 -1.95 -7.86
N ILE A 87 -5.08 -1.18 -7.19
CA ILE A 87 -4.74 -1.38 -5.78
C ILE A 87 -6.00 -1.31 -4.90
N GLN A 88 -6.84 -0.29 -5.09
CA GLN A 88 -8.07 -0.12 -4.32
C GLN A 88 -9.03 -1.30 -4.52
N ARG A 89 -9.17 -1.77 -5.76
CA ARG A 89 -10.04 -2.90 -6.09
C ARG A 89 -9.55 -4.20 -5.45
N LEU A 90 -8.24 -4.44 -5.46
CA LEU A 90 -7.63 -5.61 -4.82
C LEU A 90 -7.78 -5.60 -3.30
N LEU A 91 -7.83 -4.43 -2.68
CA LEU A 91 -8.02 -4.27 -1.24
C LEU A 91 -9.47 -4.32 -0.78
N ASP A 92 -10.43 -3.89 -1.62
CA ASP A 92 -11.87 -3.99 -1.32
C ASP A 92 -12.43 -5.41 -1.58
N SER A 93 -11.75 -6.20 -2.44
CA SER A 93 -12.13 -7.58 -2.81
C SER A 93 -11.86 -8.62 -1.74
#